data_AF-A0A351QVD6-F1
#
_entry.id   AF-A0A351QVD6-F1
#
_cell.length_a   1.000
_cell.length_b   1.000
_cell.length_c   1.000
_cell.angle_alpha   90.00
_cell.angle_beta   90.00
_cell.angle_gamma   90.00
#
_symmetry.space_group_name_H-M   'P 1'
#
loop_
_entity.id
_entity.type
_entity.pdbx_description
1 polymer ?
#
loop_
_entity_poly.entity_id
_entity_poly.type
_entity_poly.pdbx_seq_one_letter_code
_entity_poly.pdbx_strand_id
1 'polypeptide(L)'
;MASRFVDYLNTRGTYAVGNLNSWEMEQINQGALVSETNGIENFTMVELFFEHEDPTDTSTPVVRKCKKLTDVTKPQYLIASIERRVFENDNILGLMQEELSDFYNAKGEQAAIYHVPVGKRIQVSKFALCAETGSEVTAIVNGMGAYFDATLGKFVIVDLTKAPTNYTNSSKKFVVVANGDEIATLCGQQLVGLEAIS
;
A
#
# COMPACT_ATOMS: atom_id res chain seq x y z
N MET A 1 -12.08 5.11 -28.97
CA MET A 1 -12.68 6.22 -28.19
C MET A 1 -12.62 5.82 -26.74
N ALA A 2 -11.89 6.57 -25.91
CA ALA A 2 -11.90 6.34 -24.47
C ALA A 2 -13.28 6.72 -23.92
N SER A 3 -13.79 5.96 -22.95
CA SER A 3 -15.09 6.20 -22.33
C SER A 3 -14.92 6.04 -20.83
N ARG A 4 -15.32 7.06 -20.07
CA ARG A 4 -15.23 7.05 -18.59
C ARG A 4 -15.94 5.84 -17.97
N PHE A 5 -16.99 5.33 -18.62
CA PHE A 5 -17.72 4.15 -18.16
C PHE A 5 -16.92 2.86 -18.40
N VAL A 6 -16.23 2.76 -19.54
CA VAL A 6 -15.34 1.63 -19.84
C VAL A 6 -14.10 1.67 -18.94
N ASP A 7 -13.56 2.87 -18.69
CA ASP A 7 -12.44 3.07 -17.78
C ASP A 7 -12.83 2.62 -16.37
N TYR A 8 -14.00 3.03 -15.87
CA TYR A 8 -14.53 2.60 -14.57
C TYR A 8 -14.67 1.07 -14.48
N LEU A 9 -15.22 0.41 -15.51
CA LEU A 9 -15.35 -1.05 -15.51
C LEU A 9 -13.99 -1.77 -15.53
N ASN A 10 -12.97 -1.18 -16.16
CA ASN A 10 -11.62 -1.75 -16.22
C ASN A 10 -10.82 -1.51 -14.94
N THR A 11 -11.12 -0.46 -14.18
CA THR A 11 -10.42 -0.15 -12.92
C THR A 11 -11.14 -0.66 -11.69
N ARG A 12 -12.40 -1.07 -11.82
CA ARG A 12 -13.17 -1.62 -10.70
C ARG A 12 -12.50 -2.87 -10.13
N GLY A 13 -12.31 -2.88 -8.83
CA GLY A 13 -11.71 -3.97 -8.08
C GLY A 13 -10.20 -4.13 -8.25
N THR A 14 -9.51 -3.12 -8.77
CA THR A 14 -8.07 -3.20 -9.07
C THR A 14 -7.15 -2.58 -8.03
N TYR A 15 -7.68 -1.78 -7.10
CA TYR A 15 -6.85 -1.17 -6.05
C TYR A 15 -6.44 -2.19 -4.99
N ALA A 16 -5.30 -1.92 -4.36
CA ALA A 16 -4.74 -2.78 -3.34
C ALA A 16 -5.66 -2.91 -2.12
N VAL A 17 -5.79 -4.15 -1.67
CA VAL A 17 -6.45 -4.53 -0.42
C VAL A 17 -5.46 -5.19 0.51
N GLY A 18 -5.82 -5.28 1.77
CA GLY A 18 -4.94 -5.82 2.79
C GLY A 18 -5.60 -5.89 4.14
N ASN A 19 -4.81 -6.30 5.12
CA ASN A 19 -5.24 -6.32 6.50
C ASN A 19 -4.10 -5.86 7.40
N LEU A 20 -4.44 -5.06 8.39
CA LEU A 20 -3.57 -4.61 9.46
C LEU A 20 -4.30 -4.89 10.78
N ASN A 21 -3.64 -5.56 11.71
CA ASN A 21 -4.23 -5.77 13.02
C ASN A 21 -4.18 -4.45 13.82
N SER A 22 -5.21 -3.62 13.65
CA SER A 22 -5.21 -2.20 14.06
C SER A 22 -4.93 -1.97 15.55
N TRP A 23 -5.23 -2.94 16.43
CA TRP A 23 -4.96 -2.83 17.86
C TRP A 23 -3.46 -2.81 18.21
N GLU A 24 -2.62 -3.32 17.30
CA GLU A 24 -1.20 -3.51 17.50
C GLU A 24 -0.34 -2.56 16.66
N MET A 25 -0.98 -1.77 15.80
CA MET A 25 -0.30 -0.89 14.86
C MET A 25 -0.24 0.53 15.40
N GLU A 26 0.91 1.17 15.22
CA GLU A 26 1.14 2.53 15.67
C GLU A 26 0.62 3.50 14.60
N GLN A 27 -0.63 3.95 14.74
CA GLN A 27 -1.17 5.01 13.90
C GLN A 27 -0.56 6.36 14.27
N ILE A 28 -0.09 7.10 13.28
CA ILE A 28 0.40 8.47 13.48
C ILE A 28 -0.80 9.38 13.71
N ASN A 29 -0.79 10.08 14.85
CA ASN A 29 -1.81 11.07 15.18
C ASN A 29 -1.98 12.10 14.06
N GLN A 30 -3.26 12.38 13.77
CA GLN A 30 -3.70 13.31 12.73
C GLN A 30 -3.29 12.93 11.29
N GLY A 31 -2.76 11.72 11.05
CA GLY A 31 -2.51 11.20 9.70
C GLY A 31 -1.62 12.10 8.83
N ALA A 32 -1.86 12.09 7.52
CA ALA A 32 -1.28 13.04 6.56
C ALA A 32 -2.23 13.35 5.40
N LEU A 33 -2.11 14.54 4.80
CA LEU A 33 -2.84 14.92 3.59
C LEU A 33 -2.18 14.34 2.33
N VAL A 34 -2.96 13.73 1.45
CA VAL A 34 -2.42 13.17 0.19
C VAL A 34 -2.07 14.29 -0.78
N SER A 35 -0.82 14.35 -1.24
CA SER A 35 -0.38 15.36 -2.21
C SER A 35 -0.46 14.91 -3.68
N GLU A 36 -0.60 13.60 -3.92
CA GLU A 36 -0.54 12.96 -5.25
C GLU A 36 -1.84 13.16 -6.06
N THR A 37 -1.74 13.73 -7.26
CA THR A 37 -2.90 13.99 -8.14
C THR A 37 -3.67 12.73 -8.51
N ASN A 38 -2.99 11.60 -8.70
CA ASN A 38 -3.61 10.32 -9.06
C ASN A 38 -4.05 9.50 -7.83
N GLY A 39 -3.99 10.09 -6.63
CA GLY A 39 -4.24 9.38 -5.39
C GLY A 39 -3.23 8.27 -5.08
N ILE A 40 -3.44 7.61 -3.95
CA ILE A 40 -2.60 6.54 -3.45
C ILE A 40 -3.49 5.41 -2.93
N GLU A 41 -3.27 4.21 -3.43
CA GLU A 41 -4.00 3.01 -3.01
C GLU A 41 -3.73 2.69 -1.54
N ASN A 42 -4.68 2.02 -0.90
CA ASN A 42 -4.47 1.48 0.44
C ASN A 42 -3.32 0.48 0.45
N PHE A 43 -2.76 0.21 1.64
CA PHE A 43 -1.68 -0.76 1.84
C PHE A 43 -0.43 -0.50 0.98
N THR A 44 -0.19 0.77 0.63
CA THR A 44 0.99 1.22 -0.12
C THR A 44 1.99 1.86 0.85
N MET A 45 3.30 1.75 0.56
CA MET A 45 4.30 2.51 1.33
C MET A 45 4.44 3.92 0.78
N VAL A 46 4.38 4.90 1.68
CA VAL A 46 4.45 6.33 1.41
C VAL A 46 5.58 6.97 2.20
N GLU A 47 6.02 8.13 1.71
CA GLU A 47 6.90 9.03 2.45
C GLU A 47 6.11 10.22 2.99
N LEU A 48 6.52 10.71 4.16
CA LEU A 48 5.91 11.85 4.84
C LEU A 48 6.80 13.08 4.70
N PHE A 49 6.17 14.24 4.58
CA PHE A 49 6.85 15.54 4.56
C PHE A 49 5.93 16.62 5.12
N PHE A 50 6.49 17.80 5.35
CA PHE A 50 5.74 18.97 5.82
C PHE A 50 5.80 20.06 4.76
N GLU A 51 4.65 20.63 4.45
CA GLU A 51 4.50 21.70 3.47
C GLU A 51 3.29 22.56 3.86
N HIS A 52 3.27 23.82 3.41
CA HIS A 52 2.08 24.64 3.46
C HIS A 52 0.89 23.93 2.79
N GLU A 53 -0.30 24.05 3.38
CA GLU A 53 -1.52 23.43 2.85
C GLU A 53 -1.71 23.76 1.38
N ASP A 54 -1.62 25.05 1.04
CA ASP A 54 -1.42 25.54 -0.32
C ASP A 54 0.07 25.82 -0.56
N PRO A 55 0.77 25.08 -1.44
CA PRO A 55 2.18 25.31 -1.73
C PRO A 55 2.45 26.67 -2.40
N THR A 56 1.42 27.36 -2.88
CA THR A 56 1.51 28.69 -3.49
C THR A 56 1.21 29.83 -2.53
N ASP A 57 0.67 29.53 -1.34
CA ASP A 57 0.33 30.51 -0.30
C ASP A 57 0.99 30.17 1.04
N THR A 58 2.08 30.90 1.34
CA THR A 58 2.86 30.74 2.57
C THR A 58 2.15 31.25 3.82
N SER A 59 0.96 31.84 3.69
CA SER A 59 0.12 32.21 4.84
C SER A 59 -0.70 31.04 5.39
N THR A 60 -0.84 29.95 4.62
CA THR A 60 -1.52 28.73 5.06
C THR A 60 -0.68 27.93 6.07
N PRO A 61 -1.29 27.18 7.00
CA PRO A 61 -0.54 26.40 7.97
C PRO A 61 0.31 25.33 7.30
N VAL A 62 1.47 25.05 7.90
CA VAL A 62 2.28 23.88 7.52
C VAL A 62 1.60 22.64 8.06
N VAL A 63 1.28 21.72 7.15
CA VAL A 63 0.57 20.47 7.43
C VAL A 63 1.44 19.28 7.04
N ARG A 64 1.20 18.13 7.68
CA ARG A 64 1.85 16.88 7.28
C ARG A 64 1.18 16.37 6.01
N LYS A 65 1.99 16.10 4.98
CA LYS A 65 1.54 15.51 3.72
C LYS A 65 2.21 14.17 3.46
N CYS A 66 1.59 13.35 2.62
CA CYS A 66 2.14 12.08 2.17
C CYS A 66 2.11 11.98 0.64
N LYS A 67 3.12 11.30 0.09
CA LYS A 67 3.24 10.98 -1.34
C LYS A 67 3.80 9.59 -1.55
N LYS A 68 3.76 9.09 -2.80
CA LYS A 68 4.34 7.79 -3.12
C LYS A 68 5.83 7.79 -2.77
N LEU A 69 6.30 6.67 -2.25
CA LEU A 69 7.71 6.48 -1.97
C LEU A 69 8.51 6.68 -3.26
N THR A 70 9.53 7.54 -3.23
CA THR A 70 10.36 7.77 -4.44
C THR A 70 11.67 6.99 -4.40
N ASP A 71 12.08 6.51 -3.23
CA ASP A 71 13.36 5.83 -3.02
C ASP A 71 13.23 4.86 -1.84
N VAL A 72 13.74 3.64 -2.00
CA VAL A 72 13.64 2.57 -0.99
C VAL A 72 14.38 2.88 0.32
N THR A 73 15.35 3.80 0.29
CA THR A 73 16.17 4.21 1.45
C THR A 73 15.46 5.23 2.36
N LYS A 74 14.39 5.88 1.89
CA LYS A 74 13.66 6.88 2.67
C LYS A 74 12.81 6.24 3.75
N PRO A 75 12.47 6.95 4.85
CA PRO A 75 11.52 6.45 5.85
C PRO A 75 10.18 6.10 5.22
N GLN A 76 9.74 4.85 5.43
CA GLN A 76 8.52 4.29 4.84
C GLN A 76 7.41 4.18 5.88
N TYR A 77 6.21 4.59 5.50
CA TYR A 77 4.98 4.48 6.29
C TYR A 77 3.88 3.83 5.48
N LEU A 78 2.99 3.09 6.13
CA LEU A 78 1.88 2.45 5.45
C LEU A 78 0.68 3.41 5.42
N ILE A 79 0.10 3.63 4.25
CA ILE A 79 -1.16 4.37 4.11
C ILE A 79 -2.34 3.41 4.14
N ALA A 80 -3.40 3.76 4.86
CA ALA A 80 -4.71 3.11 4.75
C ALA A 80 -5.83 4.15 4.96
N SER A 81 -6.97 3.96 4.30
CA SER A 81 -8.13 4.82 4.46
C SER A 81 -9.07 4.32 5.55
N ILE A 82 -9.86 5.23 6.12
CA ILE A 82 -11.04 4.86 6.92
C ILE A 82 -12.15 4.58 5.91
N GLU A 83 -12.41 3.30 5.65
CA GLU A 83 -13.42 2.87 4.68
C GLU A 83 -14.83 3.19 5.19
N ARG A 84 -15.49 4.18 4.57
CA ARG A 84 -16.94 4.33 4.74
C ARG A 84 -17.63 3.37 3.79
N ARG A 85 -17.92 2.16 4.26
CA ARG A 85 -18.71 1.20 3.49
C ARG A 85 -20.10 1.77 3.24
N VAL A 86 -20.44 2.01 1.98
CA VAL A 86 -21.83 2.20 1.55
C VAL A 86 -22.45 0.81 1.58
N PHE A 87 -23.24 0.52 2.60
CA PHE A 87 -23.89 -0.77 2.73
C PHE A 87 -24.98 -0.92 1.66
N GLU A 88 -25.30 -2.16 1.33
CA GLU A 88 -26.24 -2.62 0.29
C GLU A 88 -27.58 -1.86 0.24
N ASN A 89 -28.01 -1.27 1.35
CA ASN A 89 -29.29 -0.60 1.52
C ASN A 89 -29.26 0.92 1.29
N ASP A 90 -28.08 1.52 1.13
CA ASP A 90 -27.90 2.98 0.99
C ASP A 90 -27.70 3.43 -0.47
N ASN A 91 -27.74 2.48 -1.41
CA ASN A 91 -27.44 2.73 -2.81
C ASN A 91 -28.72 3.03 -3.61
N ILE A 92 -28.92 4.29 -4.00
CA ILE A 92 -30.14 4.80 -4.66
C ILE A 92 -30.43 4.15 -6.04
N LEU A 93 -29.51 3.36 -6.59
CA LEU A 93 -29.66 2.80 -7.95
C LEU A 93 -29.36 1.31 -8.10
N GLY A 94 -29.01 0.55 -7.06
CA GLY A 94 -28.77 -0.90 -7.17
C GLY A 94 -27.71 -1.35 -8.19
N LEU A 95 -26.94 -0.42 -8.76
CA LEU A 95 -26.05 -0.65 -9.91
C LEU A 95 -24.55 -0.46 -9.60
N MET A 96 -24.18 -0.04 -8.38
CA MET A 96 -22.80 0.29 -8.04
C MET A 96 -22.40 -0.24 -6.66
N GLN A 97 -22.18 -1.56 -6.56
CA GLN A 97 -21.52 -2.14 -5.38
C GLN A 97 -20.02 -1.77 -5.42
N GLU A 98 -19.59 -0.89 -4.52
CA GLU A 98 -18.16 -0.59 -4.32
C GLU A 98 -17.53 -1.68 -3.45
N GLU A 99 -16.47 -2.32 -3.97
CA GLU A 99 -15.69 -3.30 -3.23
C GLU A 99 -14.54 -2.63 -2.46
N LEU A 100 -13.92 -3.33 -1.51
CA LEU A 100 -12.75 -2.79 -0.80
C LEU A 100 -11.60 -2.43 -1.76
N SER A 101 -11.51 -3.17 -2.86
CA SER A 101 -10.58 -2.98 -3.97
C SER A 101 -10.95 -1.79 -4.89
N ASP A 102 -11.98 -1.01 -4.56
CA ASP A 102 -12.31 0.26 -5.21
C ASP A 102 -11.85 1.50 -4.42
N PHE A 103 -11.37 1.32 -3.18
CA PHE A 103 -10.97 2.43 -2.32
C PHE A 103 -9.49 2.80 -2.49
N TYR A 104 -9.24 4.10 -2.56
CA TYR A 104 -7.92 4.73 -2.54
C TYR A 104 -8.01 6.07 -1.81
N ASN A 105 -6.87 6.71 -1.57
CA ASN A 105 -6.77 8.00 -0.89
C ASN A 105 -6.53 9.08 -1.96
N ALA A 106 -7.51 9.95 -2.21
CA ALA A 106 -7.43 10.96 -3.25
C ALA A 106 -6.66 12.22 -2.78
N LYS A 107 -6.18 13.04 -3.73
CA LYS A 107 -5.47 14.29 -3.42
C LYS A 107 -6.31 15.18 -2.50
N GLY A 108 -5.69 15.70 -1.45
CA GLY A 108 -6.33 16.58 -0.48
C GLY A 108 -7.14 15.85 0.60
N GLU A 109 -7.29 14.52 0.51
CA GLU A 109 -7.92 13.74 1.57
C GLU A 109 -6.95 13.49 2.72
N GLN A 110 -7.52 13.43 3.92
CA GLN A 110 -6.82 13.06 5.13
C GLN A 110 -6.71 11.54 5.21
N ALA A 111 -5.50 10.99 5.05
CA ALA A 111 -5.24 9.57 5.12
C ALA A 111 -4.77 9.13 6.51
N ALA A 112 -5.13 7.91 6.93
CA ALA A 112 -4.54 7.30 8.11
C ALA A 112 -3.16 6.73 7.74
N ILE A 113 -2.18 7.04 8.58
CA ILE A 113 -0.79 6.66 8.37
C ILE A 113 -0.35 5.78 9.52
N TYR A 114 0.24 4.64 9.20
CA TYR A 114 0.68 3.65 10.17
C TYR A 114 2.19 3.46 10.09
N HIS A 115 2.82 3.48 11.26
CA HIS A 115 4.15 2.93 11.43
C HIS A 115 4.04 1.40 11.56
N VAL A 116 4.90 0.67 10.86
CA VAL A 116 4.98 -0.79 10.92
C VAL A 116 6.26 -1.18 11.67
N PRO A 117 6.25 -1.27 13.00
CA PRO A 117 7.44 -1.61 13.77
C PRO A 117 7.85 -3.07 13.54
N VAL A 118 9.10 -3.38 13.88
CA VAL A 118 9.66 -4.74 13.77
C VAL A 118 8.80 -5.73 14.55
N GLY A 119 8.55 -6.91 13.96
CA GLY A 119 7.71 -7.97 14.51
C GLY A 119 6.20 -7.77 14.26
N LYS A 120 5.78 -6.67 13.63
CA LYS A 120 4.38 -6.48 13.24
C LYS A 120 4.08 -7.07 11.87
N ARG A 121 2.86 -7.59 11.75
CA ARG A 121 2.37 -8.29 10.56
C ARG A 121 1.35 -7.45 9.80
N ILE A 122 1.48 -7.48 8.49
CA ILE A 122 0.52 -6.91 7.54
C ILE A 122 0.22 -7.94 6.46
N GLN A 123 -0.98 -7.87 5.89
CA GLN A 123 -1.34 -8.59 4.68
C GLN A 123 -1.54 -7.59 3.55
N VAL A 124 -0.99 -7.87 2.38
CA VAL A 124 -1.03 -6.96 1.24
C VAL A 124 -1.33 -7.73 -0.04
N SER A 125 -2.16 -7.16 -0.93
CA SER A 125 -2.45 -7.76 -2.23
C SER A 125 -1.49 -7.31 -3.33
N LYS A 126 -0.84 -6.17 -3.13
CA LYS A 126 0.02 -5.55 -4.12
C LYS A 126 1.45 -6.04 -4.00
N PHE A 127 1.68 -7.29 -4.41
CA PHE A 127 3.00 -7.90 -4.44
C PHE A 127 3.40 -8.37 -5.84
N ALA A 128 4.69 -8.67 -6.00
CA ALA A 128 5.26 -9.33 -7.17
C ALA A 128 6.40 -10.24 -6.74
N LEU A 129 6.67 -11.28 -7.53
CA LEU A 129 7.88 -12.08 -7.37
C LEU A 129 9.06 -11.34 -8.02
N CYS A 130 10.24 -11.41 -7.41
CA CYS A 130 11.43 -10.85 -8.01
C CYS A 130 11.69 -11.52 -9.37
N ALA A 131 11.90 -10.71 -10.39
CA ALA A 131 12.21 -11.15 -11.75
C ALA A 131 13.58 -10.62 -12.22
N GLU A 132 14.39 -10.09 -11.28
CA GLU A 132 15.75 -9.63 -11.58
C GLU A 132 16.64 -10.83 -11.90
N THR A 133 17.41 -10.75 -12.99
CA THR A 133 18.26 -11.84 -13.46
C THR A 133 19.24 -12.28 -12.38
N GLY A 134 19.22 -13.57 -12.04
CA GLY A 134 20.03 -14.14 -10.96
C GLY A 134 19.42 -14.00 -9.56
N SER A 135 18.26 -13.37 -9.40
CA SER A 135 17.51 -13.23 -8.15
C SER A 135 16.04 -13.65 -8.29
N GLU A 136 15.73 -14.42 -9.33
CA GLU A 136 14.36 -14.76 -9.72
C GLU A 136 13.67 -15.64 -8.66
N VAL A 137 12.41 -15.31 -8.37
CA VAL A 137 11.55 -16.08 -7.47
C VAL A 137 10.39 -16.67 -8.28
N THR A 138 10.17 -17.97 -8.15
CA THR A 138 9.12 -18.70 -8.90
C THR A 138 7.93 -19.11 -8.03
N ALA A 139 8.09 -19.13 -6.71
CA ALA A 139 7.05 -19.49 -5.76
C ALA A 139 7.25 -18.71 -4.45
N ILE A 140 6.14 -18.48 -3.74
CA ILE A 140 6.16 -17.86 -2.42
C ILE A 140 6.34 -18.94 -1.37
N VAL A 141 7.37 -18.78 -0.54
CA VAL A 141 7.67 -19.69 0.57
C VAL A 141 7.90 -18.87 1.83
N ASN A 142 7.49 -19.41 2.97
CA ASN A 142 7.77 -18.80 4.27
C ASN A 142 9.28 -18.61 4.47
N GLY A 143 9.67 -17.47 5.03
CA GLY A 143 11.06 -17.09 5.27
C GLY A 143 11.73 -16.33 4.12
N MET A 144 11.06 -16.15 2.98
CA MET A 144 11.56 -15.27 1.91
C MET A 144 11.59 -13.80 2.35
N GLY A 145 12.48 -13.01 1.76
CA GLY A 145 12.54 -11.57 2.00
C GLY A 145 11.48 -10.84 1.19
N ALA A 146 11.10 -9.65 1.65
CA ALA A 146 10.33 -8.71 0.84
C ALA A 146 10.70 -7.26 1.16
N TYR A 147 10.55 -6.39 0.17
CA TYR A 147 10.70 -4.94 0.32
C TYR A 147 9.68 -4.23 -0.57
N PHE A 148 9.34 -2.98 -0.26
CA PHE A 148 8.49 -2.19 -1.15
C PHE A 148 9.34 -1.50 -2.21
N ASP A 149 9.10 -1.82 -3.48
CA ASP A 149 9.77 -1.20 -4.61
C ASP A 149 9.04 0.08 -5.03
N ALA A 150 9.71 1.23 -4.88
CA ALA A 150 9.18 2.55 -5.20
C ALA A 150 8.78 2.71 -6.68
N THR A 151 9.50 2.06 -7.59
CA THR A 151 9.26 2.16 -9.04
C THR A 151 8.06 1.32 -9.45
N LEU A 152 7.98 0.09 -8.95
CA LEU A 152 6.85 -0.80 -9.24
C LEU A 152 5.59 -0.45 -8.43
N GLY A 153 5.78 0.22 -7.29
CA GLY A 153 4.71 0.49 -6.32
C GLY A 153 4.14 -0.80 -5.72
N LYS A 154 4.96 -1.83 -5.55
CA LYS A 154 4.57 -3.16 -5.04
C LYS A 154 5.57 -3.68 -4.02
N PHE A 155 5.13 -4.61 -3.17
CA PHE A 155 6.03 -5.44 -2.39
C PHE A 155 6.68 -6.51 -3.28
N VAL A 156 8.00 -6.50 -3.41
CA VAL A 156 8.74 -7.49 -4.18
C VAL A 156 9.26 -8.56 -3.24
N ILE A 157 8.87 -9.80 -3.51
CA ILE A 157 9.33 -10.99 -2.77
C ILE A 157 10.64 -11.48 -3.37
N VAL A 158 11.64 -11.70 -2.53
CA VAL A 158 13.03 -12.01 -2.92
C VAL A 158 13.54 -13.26 -2.21
N ASP A 159 14.44 -13.99 -2.88
CA ASP A 159 15.29 -14.99 -2.23
C ASP A 159 16.41 -14.27 -1.47
N LEU A 160 16.48 -14.48 -0.16
CA LEU A 160 17.48 -13.85 0.70
C LEU A 160 18.92 -14.25 0.34
N THR A 161 19.13 -15.42 -0.27
CA THR A 161 20.46 -15.89 -0.69
C THR A 161 20.98 -15.15 -1.92
N LYS A 162 20.08 -14.50 -2.67
CA LYS A 162 20.35 -13.73 -3.89
C LYS A 162 19.61 -12.41 -3.85
N ALA A 163 19.65 -11.72 -2.70
CA ALA A 163 18.85 -10.54 -2.52
C ALA A 163 19.31 -9.39 -3.43
N PRO A 164 18.40 -8.71 -4.14
CA PRO A 164 18.76 -7.60 -5.01
C PRO A 164 19.24 -6.38 -4.21
N THR A 165 19.91 -5.45 -4.90
CA THR A 165 20.46 -4.23 -4.28
C THR A 165 19.37 -3.40 -3.60
N ASN A 166 18.20 -3.27 -4.24
CA ASN A 166 17.07 -2.52 -3.69
C ASN A 166 16.54 -3.12 -2.38
N TYR A 167 16.50 -4.45 -2.26
CA TYR A 167 16.16 -5.10 -0.99
C TYR A 167 17.18 -4.72 0.08
N THR A 168 18.47 -4.86 -0.22
CA THR A 168 19.56 -4.61 0.74
C THR A 168 19.53 -3.18 1.28
N ASN A 169 19.27 -2.21 0.40
CA ASN A 169 19.23 -0.78 0.70
C ASN A 169 17.89 -0.29 1.26
N SER A 170 16.85 -1.12 1.25
CA SER A 170 15.53 -0.70 1.72
C SER A 170 15.56 -0.36 3.20
N SER A 171 14.98 0.79 3.55
CA SER A 171 14.85 1.29 4.93
C SER A 171 13.88 0.45 5.76
N LYS A 172 13.01 -0.32 5.11
CA LYS A 172 12.05 -1.21 5.75
C LYS A 172 11.95 -2.50 4.96
N LYS A 173 12.33 -3.60 5.62
CA LYS A 173 12.32 -4.95 5.06
C LYS A 173 11.26 -5.78 5.75
N PHE A 174 10.86 -6.83 5.06
CA PHE A 174 9.86 -7.77 5.53
C PHE A 174 10.34 -9.19 5.31
N VAL A 175 9.81 -10.10 6.10
CA VAL A 175 9.87 -11.54 5.84
C VAL A 175 8.48 -12.04 5.49
N VAL A 176 8.39 -12.93 4.51
CA VAL A 176 7.15 -13.63 4.18
C VAL A 176 6.84 -14.61 5.30
N VAL A 177 5.69 -14.41 5.95
CA VAL A 177 5.20 -15.28 7.03
C VAL A 177 4.10 -16.23 6.60
N ALA A 178 3.62 -16.11 5.37
CA ALA A 178 2.67 -17.04 4.77
C ALA A 178 3.40 -18.20 4.06
N ASN A 179 2.91 -19.42 4.22
CA ASN A 179 3.16 -20.51 3.28
C ASN A 179 2.30 -20.34 2.02
N GLY A 180 2.68 -20.93 0.88
CA GLY A 180 1.91 -20.83 -0.37
C GLY A 180 0.42 -21.23 -0.23
N ASP A 181 0.12 -22.16 0.70
CA ASP A 181 -1.24 -22.61 1.02
C ASP A 181 -2.01 -21.65 1.97
N GLU A 182 -1.32 -20.67 2.56
CA GLU A 182 -1.86 -19.66 3.49
C GLU A 182 -2.08 -18.30 2.80
N ILE A 183 -1.90 -18.24 1.48
CA ILE A 183 -2.23 -17.05 0.68
C ILE A 183 -3.74 -16.89 0.69
N ALA A 184 -4.22 -15.98 1.55
CA ALA A 184 -5.63 -15.64 1.63
C ALA A 184 -6.08 -14.91 0.34
N THR A 185 -7.38 -14.92 0.08
CA THR A 185 -7.98 -14.12 -0.99
C THR A 185 -8.96 -13.13 -0.38
N LEU A 186 -8.89 -11.87 -0.79
CA LEU A 186 -9.82 -10.81 -0.39
C LEU A 186 -10.24 -10.02 -1.62
N CYS A 187 -11.54 -9.85 -1.84
CA CYS A 187 -12.09 -9.19 -3.04
C CYS A 187 -11.48 -9.73 -4.35
N GLY A 188 -11.30 -11.05 -4.44
CA GLY A 188 -10.72 -11.72 -5.61
C GLY A 188 -9.20 -11.53 -5.80
N GLN A 189 -8.53 -10.79 -4.90
CA GLN A 189 -7.08 -10.58 -4.95
C GLN A 189 -6.37 -11.47 -3.93
N GLN A 190 -5.23 -12.05 -4.32
CA GLN A 190 -4.36 -12.80 -3.42
C GLN A 190 -3.70 -11.87 -2.40
N LEU A 191 -3.52 -12.35 -1.17
CA LEU A 191 -2.87 -11.63 -0.08
C LEU A 191 -1.63 -12.38 0.40
N VAL A 192 -0.49 -11.69 0.48
CA VAL A 192 0.71 -12.22 1.13
C VAL A 192 0.85 -11.64 2.53
N GLY A 193 1.12 -12.52 3.51
CA GLY A 193 1.44 -12.12 4.88
C GLY A 193 2.92 -11.74 5.00
N LEU A 194 3.17 -10.54 5.48
CA LEU A 194 4.50 -9.96 5.67
C LEU A 194 4.70 -9.56 7.13
N GLU A 195 5.86 -9.86 7.70
CA GLU A 195 6.28 -9.39 9.02
C GLU A 195 7.47 -8.44 8.87
N ALA A 196 7.39 -7.27 9.48
CA ALA A 196 8.47 -6.29 9.40
C ALA A 196 9.70 -6.78 10.18
N ILE A 197 10.87 -6.69 9.55
CA ILE A 197 12.16 -7.06 10.12
C ILE A 197 13.11 -5.86 10.14
N SER A 198 14.18 -5.97 10.92
CA SER A 198 15.24 -4.96 11.02
C SER A 198 16.07 -4.86 9.74
#